data_AF-A0A9X1BAC7-F1
#
_entry.id   AF-A0A9X1BAC7-F1
#
_cell.length_a   1.000
_cell.length_b   1.000
_cell.length_c   1.000
_cell.angle_alpha   90.00
_cell.angle_beta   90.00
_cell.angle_gamma   90.00
#
_symmetry.space_group_name_H-M   'P 1'
#
loop_
_entity.id
_entity.type
_entity.pdbx_description
1 polymer ?
#
loop_
_entity_poly.entity_id
_entity_poly.type
_entity_poly.pdbx_seq_one_letter_code
_entity_poly.pdbx_strand_id
1 'polypeptide(L)'
;MDISDADRIKLREITFHGIHPDPNQAMTAARFLSGVDGILGADPIAPTLLKVSYDVLVTTLHEIEGALTELGLHLDSRMMCRLKRALYHYTEETLRANCGCPNGLSNCTERVFAKRYELIEHGCRDLRPEHWRRYL
;
A
#
# COMPACT_ATOMS: atom_id res chain seq x y z
N MET A 1 5.92 14.65 -6.43
CA MET A 1 6.38 14.61 -5.04
C MET A 1 7.35 13.45 -4.96
N ASP A 2 8.63 13.70 -4.73
CA ASP A 2 9.60 12.61 -4.52
C ASP A 2 9.39 12.05 -3.13
N ILE A 3 8.94 10.80 -3.07
CA ILE A 3 8.77 10.07 -1.82
C ILE A 3 10.11 9.50 -1.38
N SER A 4 10.39 9.65 -0.10
CA SER A 4 11.60 9.10 0.49
C SER A 4 11.60 7.57 0.37
N ASP A 5 12.76 6.98 0.13
CA ASP A 5 12.89 5.51 0.09
C ASP A 5 12.42 4.85 1.40
N ALA A 6 12.54 5.55 2.53
CA ALA A 6 12.06 5.09 3.83
C ALA A 6 10.53 4.93 3.88
N ASP A 7 9.79 5.78 3.15
CA ASP A 7 8.34 5.69 3.07
C ASP A 7 7.88 4.71 1.98
N ARG A 8 8.68 4.50 0.94
CA ARG A 8 8.39 3.58 -0.16
C ARG A 8 8.66 2.12 0.21
N ILE A 9 9.77 1.86 0.88
CA ILE A 9 10.22 0.52 1.22
C ILE A 9 9.46 0.04 2.45
N LYS A 10 8.66 -1.01 2.29
CA LYS A 10 7.90 -1.62 3.38
C LYS A 10 8.56 -2.91 3.81
N LEU A 11 8.56 -3.11 5.12
CA LEU A 11 9.03 -4.33 5.76
C LEU A 11 7.85 -4.96 6.49
N ARG A 12 7.48 -6.18 6.10
CA ARG A 12 6.31 -6.89 6.63
C ARG A 12 6.64 -8.33 6.98
N GLU A 13 5.88 -8.84 7.92
CA GLU A 13 5.93 -10.24 8.31
C GLU A 13 4.70 -10.95 7.77
N ILE A 14 4.92 -12.06 7.09
CA ILE A 14 3.91 -12.94 6.55
C ILE A 14 3.96 -14.23 7.36
N THR A 15 2.86 -14.54 8.04
CA THR A 15 2.73 -15.75 8.84
C THR A 15 1.92 -16.78 8.06
N PHE A 16 2.40 -18.01 8.01
CA PHE A 16 1.75 -19.14 7.36
C PHE A 16 1.02 -20.02 8.37
N HIS A 17 0.03 -20.75 7.89
CA HIS A 17 -0.73 -21.70 8.69
C HIS A 17 0.15 -22.92 9.03
N GLY A 18 0.11 -23.37 10.29
CA GLY A 18 0.98 -24.47 10.75
C GLY A 18 0.64 -25.86 10.22
N ILE A 19 -0.59 -26.05 9.71
CA ILE A 19 -1.05 -27.33 9.15
C ILE A 19 -1.01 -27.23 7.62
N HIS A 20 0.08 -27.72 7.02
CA HIS A 20 0.30 -27.68 5.58
C HIS A 20 1.22 -28.85 5.18
N PRO A 21 1.08 -29.44 3.96
CA PRO A 21 1.95 -30.52 3.50
C PRO A 21 3.42 -30.13 3.42
N ASP A 22 3.72 -28.88 3.08
CA ASP A 22 5.06 -28.31 3.19
C ASP A 22 5.30 -27.77 4.62
N PRO A 23 6.24 -28.35 5.40
CA PRO A 23 6.58 -27.86 6.73
C PRO A 23 7.39 -26.55 6.71
N ASN A 24 7.99 -26.18 5.58
CA ASN A 24 8.88 -25.02 5.44
C ASN A 24 8.32 -23.98 4.45
N GLN A 25 7.02 -23.68 4.55
CA GLN A 25 6.33 -22.72 3.66
C GLN A 25 7.06 -21.39 3.53
N ALA A 26 7.65 -20.87 4.61
CA ALA A 26 8.40 -19.61 4.55
C ALA A 26 9.64 -19.69 3.65
N MET A 27 10.35 -20.83 3.64
CA MET A 27 11.51 -21.04 2.75
C MET A 27 11.06 -21.15 1.30
N THR A 28 9.97 -21.89 1.05
CA THR A 28 9.38 -22.03 -0.29
C THR A 28 8.91 -20.69 -0.84
N ALA A 29 8.24 -19.90 0.00
CA ALA A 29 7.84 -18.53 -0.31
C ALA A 29 9.05 -17.64 -0.61
N ALA A 30 10.10 -17.67 0.22
CA ALA A 30 11.31 -16.87 0.00
C ALA A 30 11.97 -17.17 -1.35
N ARG A 31 12.04 -18.46 -1.74
CA ARG A 31 12.57 -18.87 -3.05
C ARG A 31 11.70 -18.40 -4.20
N PHE A 32 10.37 -18.47 -4.05
CA PHE A 32 9.43 -18.02 -5.06
C PHE A 32 9.48 -16.50 -5.27
N LEU A 33 9.63 -15.73 -4.19
CA LEU A 33 9.72 -14.28 -4.24
C LEU A 33 11.11 -13.77 -4.67
N SER A 34 12.11 -14.65 -4.74
CA SER A 34 13.45 -14.30 -5.20
C SER A 34 13.42 -13.95 -6.69
N GLY A 35 13.78 -12.70 -7.02
CA GLY A 35 13.82 -12.21 -8.40
C GLY A 35 12.49 -11.69 -8.94
N VAL A 36 11.45 -11.58 -8.10
CA VAL A 36 10.22 -10.86 -8.45
C VAL A 36 10.48 -9.36 -8.41
N ASP A 37 9.96 -8.64 -9.40
CA ASP A 37 10.11 -7.20 -9.48
C ASP A 37 9.46 -6.49 -8.28
N GLY A 38 10.13 -5.47 -7.75
CA GLY A 38 9.72 -4.75 -6.56
C GLY A 38 10.02 -5.42 -5.22
N ILE A 39 10.48 -6.67 -5.18
CA ILE A 39 10.90 -7.34 -3.95
C ILE A 39 12.39 -7.10 -3.70
N LEU A 40 12.71 -6.50 -2.54
CA LEU A 40 14.07 -6.16 -2.15
C LEU A 40 14.72 -7.28 -1.31
N GLY A 41 13.92 -8.08 -0.62
CA GLY A 41 14.41 -9.16 0.22
C GLY A 41 13.28 -10.02 0.77
N ALA A 42 13.56 -11.31 0.96
CA ALA A 42 12.63 -12.28 1.53
C ALA A 42 13.40 -13.22 2.46
N ASP A 43 13.36 -12.94 3.76
CA ASP A 43 14.11 -13.64 4.79
C ASP A 43 13.19 -14.59 5.57
N PRO A 44 13.34 -15.92 5.45
CA PRO A 44 12.60 -16.88 6.25
C PRO A 44 13.14 -16.90 7.68
N ILE A 45 12.39 -16.33 8.63
CA ILE A 45 12.78 -16.24 10.05
C ILE A 45 12.45 -17.53 10.80
N ALA A 46 11.34 -18.19 10.44
CA ALA A 46 10.91 -19.48 10.98
C ALA A 46 10.19 -20.27 9.87
N PRO A 47 9.90 -21.58 10.05
CA PRO A 47 9.26 -22.40 9.01
C PRO A 47 7.91 -21.84 8.51
N THR A 48 7.19 -21.13 9.38
CA THR A 48 5.89 -20.49 9.10
C THR A 48 5.94 -18.96 9.20
N LEU A 49 7.13 -18.34 9.25
CA LEU A 49 7.26 -16.88 9.34
C LEU A 49 8.29 -16.37 8.33
N LEU A 50 7.81 -15.58 7.39
CA LEU A 50 8.62 -14.91 6.38
C LEU A 50 8.63 -13.41 6.64
N LYS A 51 9.79 -12.78 6.52
CA LYS A 51 9.94 -11.34 6.53
C LYS A 51 10.25 -10.87 5.11
N VAL A 52 9.45 -9.96 4.58
CA VAL A 52 9.60 -9.46 3.20
C VAL A 52 9.83 -7.96 3.23
N SER A 53 10.84 -7.51 2.50
CA SER A 53 11.06 -6.10 2.15
C SER A 53 10.72 -5.90 0.67
N TYR A 54 9.91 -4.88 0.38
CA TYR A 54 9.47 -4.58 -0.99
C TYR A 54 9.19 -3.09 -1.16
N ASP A 55 9.22 -2.66 -2.42
CA ASP A 55 8.80 -1.33 -2.85
C ASP A 55 7.29 -1.33 -3.12
N VAL A 56 6.54 -0.60 -2.29
CA VAL A 56 5.08 -0.50 -2.36
C VAL A 56 4.55 0.12 -3.67
N LEU A 57 5.38 0.88 -4.41
CA LEU A 57 4.98 1.47 -5.68
C LEU A 57 5.05 0.45 -6.82
N VAL A 58 5.97 -0.50 -6.74
CA VAL A 58 6.15 -1.58 -7.72
C VAL A 58 5.23 -2.75 -7.41
N THR A 59 5.21 -3.21 -6.15
CA THR A 59 4.48 -4.41 -5.71
C THR A 59 3.87 -4.19 -4.33
N THR A 60 2.63 -4.62 -4.12
CA THR A 60 1.91 -4.50 -2.83
C THR A 60 1.92 -5.77 -2.01
N LEU A 61 1.64 -5.65 -0.71
CA LEU A 61 1.44 -6.83 0.14
C LEU A 61 0.30 -7.71 -0.39
N HIS A 62 -0.75 -7.10 -0.95
CA HIS A 62 -1.90 -7.83 -1.47
C HIS A 62 -1.52 -8.72 -2.67
N GLU A 63 -0.73 -8.18 -3.60
CA GLU A 63 -0.24 -8.93 -4.77
C GLU A 63 0.72 -10.06 -4.34
N ILE A 64 1.61 -9.80 -3.38
CA ILE A 64 2.53 -10.81 -2.83
C ILE A 64 1.72 -11.95 -2.20
N GLU A 65 0.75 -11.63 -1.34
CA GLU A 65 -0.09 -12.64 -0.68
C GLU A 65 -0.95 -13.42 -1.67
N GLY A 66 -1.46 -12.76 -2.72
CA GLY A 66 -2.17 -13.40 -3.82
C GLY A 66 -1.31 -14.43 -4.52
N ALA A 67 -0.10 -14.04 -4.95
CA ALA A 67 0.83 -14.93 -5.62
C ALA A 67 1.26 -16.12 -4.75
N LEU A 68 1.47 -15.90 -3.44
CA LEU A 68 1.77 -16.98 -2.49
C LEU A 68 0.59 -17.94 -2.31
N THR A 69 -0.64 -17.43 -2.36
CA THR A 69 -1.86 -18.25 -2.29
C THR A 69 -2.06 -19.05 -3.58
N GLU A 70 -1.78 -18.45 -4.74
CA GLU A 70 -1.80 -19.11 -6.05
C GLU A 70 -0.74 -20.22 -6.17
N LEU A 71 0.42 -20.03 -5.52
CA LEU A 71 1.44 -21.08 -5.37
C LEU A 71 0.95 -22.27 -4.52
N GLY A 72 -0.15 -22.10 -3.78
CA GLY A 72 -0.74 -23.11 -2.91
C GLY A 72 -0.28 -23.05 -1.46
N LEU A 73 0.41 -21.97 -1.04
CA LEU A 73 0.77 -21.77 0.37
C LEU A 73 -0.42 -21.21 1.15
N HIS A 74 -0.49 -21.55 2.44
CA HIS A 74 -1.60 -21.12 3.29
C HIS A 74 -1.16 -20.05 4.27
N LEU A 75 -1.68 -18.83 4.09
CA LEU A 75 -1.48 -17.72 5.02
C LEU A 75 -2.31 -17.91 6.29
N ASP A 76 -1.79 -17.41 7.41
CA ASP A 76 -2.52 -17.46 8.68
C ASP A 76 -3.73 -16.51 8.68
N SER A 77 -4.89 -17.06 9.01
CA SER A 77 -6.18 -16.37 9.00
C SER A 77 -6.70 -16.03 10.40
N ARG A 78 -5.85 -16.15 11.44
CA ARG A 78 -6.15 -15.64 12.79
C ARG A 78 -6.57 -14.17 12.75
N MET A 79 -7.50 -13.81 13.63
CA MET A 79 -8.09 -12.47 13.66
C MET A 79 -7.04 -11.34 13.70
N MET A 80 -6.03 -11.50 14.55
CA MET A 80 -4.95 -10.50 14.67
C MET A 80 -4.15 -10.36 13.37
N CYS A 81 -3.84 -11.47 12.69
CA CYS A 81 -3.14 -11.46 11.40
C CYS A 81 -4.00 -10.78 10.32
N ARG A 82 -5.30 -11.06 10.30
CA ARG A 82 -6.24 -10.41 9.36
C ARG A 82 -6.35 -8.91 9.58
N LEU A 83 -6.43 -8.45 10.83
CA LEU A 83 -6.47 -7.02 11.16
C LEU A 83 -5.17 -6.30 10.79
N LYS A 84 -4.01 -6.89 11.12
CA LYS A 84 -2.69 -6.38 10.75
C LYS A 84 -2.56 -6.23 9.23
N ARG A 85 -2.96 -7.27 8.47
CA ARG A 85 -2.98 -7.25 7.01
C ARG A 85 -3.92 -6.19 6.44
N ALA A 86 -5.16 -6.10 6.94
CA ALA A 86 -6.12 -5.09 6.51
C ALA A 86 -5.59 -3.66 6.71
N LEU A 87 -4.95 -3.41 7.86
CA LEU A 87 -4.30 -2.12 8.12
C LEU A 87 -3.17 -1.85 7.11
N TYR A 88 -2.32 -2.83 6.83
CA TYR A 88 -1.26 -2.67 5.84
C TYR A 88 -1.80 -2.37 4.45
N HIS A 89 -2.76 -3.16 3.96
CA HIS A 89 -3.38 -2.91 2.66
C HIS A 89 -3.97 -1.50 2.57
N TYR A 90 -4.68 -1.05 3.61
CA TYR A 90 -5.24 0.30 3.63
C TYR A 90 -4.15 1.39 3.57
N THR A 91 -3.10 1.26 4.38
CA THR A 91 -2.00 2.26 4.38
C THR A 91 -1.22 2.28 3.07
N GLU A 92 -1.03 1.12 2.44
CA GLU A 92 -0.34 1.00 1.17
C GLU A 92 -1.17 1.59 0.03
N GLU A 93 -2.48 1.28 -0.01
CA GLU A 93 -3.41 1.84 -0.99
C GLU A 93 -3.47 3.38 -0.86
N THR A 94 -3.57 3.90 0.36
CA THR A 94 -3.59 5.34 0.62
C THR A 94 -2.29 6.00 0.17
N LEU A 95 -1.14 5.36 0.46
CA LEU A 95 0.15 5.86 0.02
C LEU A 95 0.21 5.89 -1.51
N ARG A 96 -0.08 4.78 -2.19
CA ARG A 96 -0.06 4.70 -3.67
C ARG A 96 -0.99 5.73 -4.32
N ALA A 97 -2.20 5.92 -3.77
CA ALA A 97 -3.14 6.93 -4.22
C ALA A 97 -2.55 8.35 -4.12
N ASN A 98 -1.90 8.67 -3.00
CA ASN A 98 -1.21 9.96 -2.80
C ASN A 98 0.02 10.12 -3.71
N CYS A 99 0.67 9.03 -4.11
CA CYS A 99 1.79 9.03 -5.06
C CYS A 99 1.34 9.24 -6.52
N GLY A 100 0.04 9.17 -6.79
CA GLY A 100 -0.48 9.16 -8.16
C GLY A 100 -0.21 7.86 -8.91
N CYS A 101 0.15 6.76 -8.22
CA CYS A 101 0.28 5.42 -8.82
C CYS A 101 -1.11 4.78 -8.94
N PRO A 102 -1.66 4.60 -10.15
CA PRO A 102 -3.05 4.22 -10.31
C PRO A 102 -3.16 2.77 -10.79
N ASN A 103 -3.40 1.83 -9.88
CA ASN A 103 -4.25 0.70 -10.26
C ASN A 103 -5.70 1.20 -10.24
N GLY A 104 -6.04 1.98 -11.28
CA GLY A 104 -7.38 2.53 -11.47
C GLY A 104 -7.45 4.04 -11.24
N LEU A 105 -7.92 4.74 -12.25
CA LEU A 105 -8.24 6.16 -12.24
C LEU A 105 -9.39 6.46 -11.25
N SER A 106 -9.16 6.46 -9.94
CA SER A 106 -10.14 6.98 -8.96
C SER A 106 -10.05 8.50 -8.78
N ASN A 107 -8.98 9.13 -9.25
CA ASN A 107 -8.75 10.57 -9.20
C ASN A 107 -9.32 11.36 -10.39
N CYS A 108 -10.28 10.81 -11.16
CA CYS A 108 -10.90 11.57 -12.24
C CYS A 108 -11.60 12.81 -11.70
N THR A 109 -12.37 12.70 -10.62
CA THR A 109 -13.16 13.82 -10.11
C THR A 109 -12.27 14.86 -9.44
N GLU A 110 -11.33 14.45 -8.59
CA GLU A 110 -10.44 15.37 -7.87
C GLU A 110 -9.49 16.11 -8.83
N ARG A 111 -8.93 15.43 -9.84
CA ARG A 111 -8.13 16.11 -10.89
C ARG A 111 -8.97 17.02 -11.76
N VAL A 112 -10.23 16.66 -12.04
CA VAL A 112 -11.17 17.54 -12.75
C VAL A 112 -11.47 18.77 -11.90
N PHE A 113 -11.68 18.62 -10.59
CA PHE A 113 -11.91 19.75 -9.69
C PHE A 113 -10.68 20.63 -9.51
N ALA A 114 -9.49 20.05 -9.33
CA ALA A 114 -8.23 20.79 -9.25
C ALA A 114 -7.96 21.58 -10.54
N LYS A 115 -8.07 20.93 -11.70
CA LYS A 115 -7.89 21.57 -13.01
C LYS A 115 -8.96 22.63 -13.29
N ARG A 116 -10.20 22.39 -12.88
CA ARG A 116 -11.28 23.38 -12.98
C ARG A 116 -11.01 24.57 -12.06
N TYR A 117 -10.51 24.33 -10.86
CA TYR A 117 -10.16 25.37 -9.90
C TYR A 117 -9.05 26.27 -10.45
N GLU A 118 -7.96 25.69 -10.98
CA GLU A 118 -6.86 26.43 -11.62
C GLU A 118 -7.31 27.29 -12.80
N LEU A 119 -8.34 26.86 -13.54
CA LEU A 119 -8.87 27.58 -14.70
C LEU A 119 -9.89 28.67 -14.34
N ILE A 120 -10.25 28.82 -13.06
CA ILE A 120 -11.16 29.86 -12.59
C ILE A 120 -10.33 31.10 -12.22
N GLU A 121 -10.73 32.28 -12.68
CA GLU A 121 -10.13 33.53 -12.19
C GLU A 121 -10.32 33.65 -10.67
N HIS A 122 -9.20 33.58 -9.96
CA HIS A 122 -9.16 33.71 -8.51
C HIS A 122 -9.22 35.19 -8.12
N GLY A 123 -10.43 35.72 -8.02
CA GLY A 123 -10.71 37.03 -7.42
C GLY A 123 -11.00 36.95 -5.92
N CYS A 124 -11.06 38.10 -5.24
CA CYS A 124 -11.61 38.21 -3.90
C CYS A 124 -13.11 37.86 -3.92
N ARG A 125 -13.43 36.57 -3.73
CA ARG A 125 -14.80 36.04 -3.58
C ARG A 125 -15.42 36.32 -2.21
N ASP A 126 -14.93 37.35 -1.54
CA ASP A 126 -15.47 37.75 -0.25
C ASP A 126 -16.76 38.52 -0.46
N LEU A 127 -17.88 37.81 -0.38
CA LEU A 127 -19.23 38.37 -0.37
C LEU A 127 -19.50 39.24 0.87
N ARG A 128 -18.58 39.29 1.85
CA ARG A 128 -18.80 40.12 3.04
C ARG A 128 -19.00 41.57 2.62
N PRO A 129 -20.15 42.16 2.98
CA PRO A 129 -20.42 43.54 2.68
C PRO A 129 -19.42 44.44 3.41
N GLU A 130 -19.03 45.56 2.78
CA GLU A 130 -17.86 46.35 3.19
C GLU A 130 -17.87 46.78 4.65
N HIS A 131 -19.06 47.00 5.21
CA HIS A 131 -19.25 47.43 6.59
C HIS A 131 -18.78 46.38 7.61
N TRP A 132 -18.67 45.10 7.27
CA TRP A 132 -18.15 44.06 8.16
C TRP A 132 -16.63 43.90 8.08
N ARG A 133 -15.94 44.53 7.12
CA ARG A 133 -14.48 44.42 6.98
C ARG A 133 -13.70 45.33 7.93
N ARG A 134 -14.35 46.32 8.58
CA ARG A 134 -13.69 47.33 9.44
C ARG A 134 -13.75 47.02 10.95
N TYR A 135 -14.30 45.88 11.34
CA TYR A 135 -14.53 45.51 12.74
C TYR A 135 -13.58 44.42 13.28
N LEU A 136 -12.51 44.12 12.54
CA LEU A 136 -11.41 43.24 12.95
C LEU A 136 -10.09 44.02 12.84
#